data_AF-A0A5B0LRS5-F1
#
_entry.id   AF-A0A5B0LRS5-F1
#
_cell.length_a   1.000
_cell.length_b   1.000
_cell.length_c   1.000
_cell.angle_alpha   90.00
_cell.angle_beta   90.00
_cell.angle_gamma   90.00
#
_symmetry.space_group_name_H-M   'P 1'
#
loop_
_entity.id
_entity.type
_entity.pdbx_description
1 polymer ?
#
loop_
_entity_poly.entity_id
_entity_poly.type
_entity_poly.pdbx_seq_one_letter_code
_entity_poly.pdbx_strand_id
1 'polypeptide(L)'
;MRCGKASRPFPALFDPSLKAILHPTIVKHLPKYKDILKDIHFLYTGIQRNYRNELKLSAHQGELYLGVDTWQSPNGFDIMGIVIYQLINNNTEDMELEAIPLRDVIRLRKAAAN
;
A
#
# COMPACT_ATOMS: atom_id res chain seq x y z
N MET A 1 -10.96 20.67 -10.75
CA MET A 1 -10.90 19.39 -10.01
C MET A 1 -10.32 18.30 -10.94
N ARG A 2 -8.98 18.10 -10.97
CA ARG A 2 -8.33 17.16 -11.91
C ARG A 2 -7.87 15.82 -11.30
N CYS A 3 -7.89 15.71 -9.97
CA CYS A 3 -7.44 14.49 -9.28
C CYS A 3 -8.44 13.32 -9.36
N GLY A 4 -9.73 13.59 -9.68
CA GLY A 4 -10.80 12.59 -9.60
C GLY A 4 -10.94 11.63 -10.80
N LYS A 5 -10.45 11.97 -12.00
CA LYS A 5 -10.65 11.13 -13.20
C LYS A 5 -9.64 9.98 -13.35
N ALA A 6 -8.48 10.06 -12.69
CA ALA A 6 -7.42 9.06 -12.84
C ALA A 6 -7.16 8.22 -11.58
N SER A 7 -7.70 8.61 -10.41
CA SER A 7 -7.46 7.96 -9.10
C SER A 7 -5.98 7.60 -8.86
N ARG A 8 -5.08 8.46 -9.32
CA ARG A 8 -3.63 8.23 -9.39
C ARG A 8 -2.89 9.42 -8.77
N PRO A 9 -2.78 9.48 -7.43
CA PRO A 9 -2.24 10.66 -6.75
C PRO A 9 -0.77 10.93 -7.12
N PHE A 10 0.06 9.89 -7.26
CA PHE A 10 1.50 10.07 -7.57
C PHE A 10 1.79 10.28 -9.08
N PRO A 11 1.17 9.54 -10.01
CA PRO A 11 1.35 9.81 -11.45
C PRO A 11 0.87 11.20 -11.88
N ALA A 12 -0.09 11.79 -11.16
CA ALA A 12 -0.58 13.14 -11.45
C ALA A 12 0.52 14.20 -11.41
N LEU A 13 1.57 14.01 -10.58
CA LEU A 13 2.71 14.93 -10.50
C LEU A 13 3.49 15.04 -11.83
N PHE A 14 3.39 14.02 -12.66
CA PHE A 14 4.09 13.94 -13.94
C PHE A 14 3.22 14.27 -15.14
N ASP A 15 1.95 14.55 -14.91
CA ASP A 15 0.99 14.88 -15.95
C ASP A 15 1.41 16.16 -16.69
N PRO A 16 1.47 16.17 -18.03
CA PRO A 16 1.87 17.34 -18.80
C PRO A 16 1.03 18.58 -18.49
N SER A 17 -0.26 18.41 -18.20
CA SER A 17 -1.16 19.51 -17.88
C SER A 17 -0.90 20.09 -16.49
N LEU A 18 -0.41 19.28 -15.54
CA LEU A 18 0.05 19.78 -14.25
C LEU A 18 1.39 20.50 -14.41
N LYS A 19 2.33 19.94 -15.17
CA LYS A 19 3.63 20.60 -15.43
C LYS A 19 3.48 21.96 -16.10
N ALA A 20 2.50 22.11 -16.99
CA ALA A 20 2.21 23.37 -17.69
C ALA A 20 1.78 24.52 -16.76
N ILE A 21 1.25 24.22 -15.56
CA ILE A 21 0.84 25.24 -14.58
C ILE A 21 1.90 25.49 -13.51
N LEU A 22 2.98 24.69 -13.47
CA LEU A 22 4.05 24.84 -12.49
C LEU A 22 5.11 25.84 -12.98
N HIS A 23 5.72 26.56 -12.04
CA HIS A 23 6.85 27.44 -12.36
C HIS A 23 8.01 26.62 -12.95
N PRO A 24 8.73 27.11 -13.99
CA PRO A 24 9.82 26.36 -14.65
C PRO A 24 10.90 25.86 -13.68
N THR A 25 11.22 26.64 -12.64
CA THR A 25 12.15 26.23 -11.58
C THR A 25 11.68 24.98 -10.84
N ILE A 26 10.38 24.85 -10.57
CA ILE A 26 9.82 23.66 -9.90
C ILE A 26 9.95 22.47 -10.84
N VAL A 27 9.57 22.64 -12.12
CA VAL A 27 9.64 21.57 -13.12
C VAL A 27 11.08 21.05 -13.30
N LYS A 28 12.07 21.95 -13.28
CA LYS A 28 13.49 21.61 -13.39
C LYS A 28 13.99 20.72 -12.23
N HIS A 29 13.45 20.89 -11.04
CA HIS A 29 13.87 20.17 -9.83
C HIS A 29 12.90 19.04 -9.44
N LEU A 30 11.90 18.73 -10.27
CA LEU A 30 11.03 17.59 -10.00
C LEU A 30 11.85 16.29 -10.05
N PRO A 31 11.76 15.42 -9.02
CA PRO A 31 12.40 14.11 -9.06
C PRO A 31 11.80 13.28 -10.18
N LYS A 32 12.56 12.33 -10.74
CA LYS A 32 12.01 11.50 -11.82
C LYS A 32 10.97 10.55 -11.24
N TYR A 33 9.98 10.20 -12.06
CA TYR A 33 8.94 9.24 -11.67
C TYR A 33 9.52 7.92 -11.13
N LYS A 34 10.59 7.43 -11.76
CA LYS A 34 11.29 6.21 -11.32
C LYS A 34 11.91 6.36 -9.92
N ASP A 35 12.41 7.55 -9.59
CA ASP A 35 13.03 7.83 -8.30
C ASP A 35 11.95 7.85 -7.21
N ILE A 36 10.82 8.56 -7.45
CA ILE A 36 9.67 8.54 -6.52
C ILE A 36 9.14 7.11 -6.31
N LEU A 37 8.97 6.33 -7.38
CA LEU A 37 8.52 4.94 -7.26
C LEU A 37 9.49 4.09 -6.43
N LYS A 38 10.79 4.28 -6.63
CA LYS A 38 11.85 3.57 -5.91
C LYS A 38 11.83 3.95 -4.43
N ASP A 39 11.69 5.23 -4.11
CA ASP A 39 11.64 5.72 -2.73
C ASP A 39 10.38 5.23 -2.01
N ILE A 40 9.23 5.26 -2.68
CA ILE A 40 7.98 4.65 -2.17
C ILE A 40 8.22 3.15 -1.93
N HIS A 41 8.77 2.43 -2.89
CA HIS A 41 9.03 1.00 -2.73
C HIS A 41 9.96 0.72 -1.54
N PHE A 42 11.03 1.50 -1.35
CA PHE A 42 11.92 1.36 -0.21
C PHE A 42 11.23 1.63 1.12
N LEU A 43 10.44 2.70 1.21
CA LEU A 43 9.73 3.04 2.44
C LEU A 43 8.81 1.89 2.87
N TYR A 44 7.99 1.39 1.94
CA TYR A 44 7.10 0.27 2.22
C TYR A 44 7.86 -1.02 2.54
N THR A 45 8.94 -1.32 1.80
CA THR A 45 9.74 -2.53 2.05
C THR A 45 10.46 -2.48 3.39
N GLY A 46 10.94 -1.30 3.79
CA GLY A 46 11.55 -1.07 5.10
C GLY A 46 10.55 -1.32 6.22
N ILE A 47 9.36 -0.72 6.13
CA ILE A 47 8.27 -0.93 7.09
C ILE A 47 7.88 -2.41 7.17
N GLN A 48 7.66 -3.08 6.03
CA GLN A 48 7.35 -4.51 6.00
C GLN A 48 8.45 -5.38 6.61
N ARG A 49 9.73 -5.02 6.40
CA ARG A 49 10.85 -5.76 6.97
C ARG A 49 10.88 -5.58 8.50
N ASN A 50 10.63 -4.37 8.99
CA ASN A 50 10.56 -4.09 10.43
C ASN A 50 9.46 -4.93 11.08
N TYR A 51 8.24 -4.88 10.55
CA TYR A 51 7.13 -5.71 11.05
C TYR A 51 7.42 -7.21 10.95
N ARG A 52 7.95 -7.70 9.83
CA ARG A 52 8.36 -9.13 9.74
C ARG A 52 9.41 -9.51 10.77
N ASN A 53 10.32 -8.62 11.11
CA ASN A 53 11.33 -8.87 12.12
C ASN A 53 10.71 -8.88 13.51
N GLU A 54 9.84 -7.92 13.83
CA GLU A 54 9.07 -7.93 15.08
C GLU A 54 8.24 -9.20 15.20
N LEU A 55 7.52 -9.59 14.14
CA LEU A 55 6.75 -10.83 14.08
C LEU A 55 7.61 -12.11 14.25
N LYS A 56 8.88 -12.08 13.86
CA LYS A 56 9.81 -13.22 14.03
C LYS A 56 10.49 -13.24 15.39
N LEU A 57 10.81 -12.07 15.92
CA LEU A 57 11.55 -11.90 17.18
C LEU A 57 10.62 -12.05 18.39
N SER A 58 9.39 -11.58 18.26
CA SER A 58 8.34 -11.92 19.21
C SER A 58 7.80 -13.30 18.83
N ALA A 59 8.28 -14.34 19.53
CA ALA A 59 7.52 -15.58 19.64
C ALA A 59 6.20 -15.20 20.33
N HIS A 60 5.20 -14.80 19.55
CA HIS A 60 4.08 -14.01 20.03
C HIS A 60 3.39 -14.65 21.22
N GLN A 61 3.36 -13.93 22.35
CA GLN A 61 2.38 -14.12 23.42
C GLN A 61 1.04 -13.53 22.93
N GLY A 62 0.42 -14.19 21.95
CA GLY A 62 -0.78 -13.68 21.30
C GLY A 62 -1.15 -14.47 20.05
N GLU A 63 -2.36 -14.22 19.53
CA GLU A 63 -2.88 -14.87 18.33
C GLU A 63 -2.69 -13.99 17.10
N LEU A 64 -2.37 -14.62 15.96
CA LEU A 64 -2.21 -13.97 14.67
C LEU A 64 -3.37 -14.35 13.76
N TYR A 65 -4.08 -13.37 13.23
CA TYR A 65 -5.20 -13.56 12.32
C TYR A 65 -4.87 -13.03 10.93
N LEU A 66 -5.31 -13.74 9.89
CA LEU A 66 -5.15 -13.30 8.51
C LEU A 66 -6.51 -12.84 7.96
N GLY A 67 -6.66 -11.53 7.77
CA GLY A 67 -7.78 -10.96 7.04
C GLY A 67 -7.52 -11.05 5.54
N VAL A 68 -8.44 -11.67 4.81
CA VAL A 68 -8.43 -11.72 3.35
C VAL A 68 -9.74 -11.15 2.85
N ASP A 69 -9.67 -10.11 2.02
CA ASP A 69 -10.83 -9.50 1.39
C ASP A 69 -10.64 -9.48 -0.14
N THR A 70 -11.73 -9.66 -0.87
CA THR A 70 -11.74 -9.61 -2.32
C THR A 70 -12.79 -8.62 -2.80
N TRP A 71 -12.37 -7.62 -3.57
CA TRP A 71 -13.29 -6.65 -4.17
C TRP A 71 -13.01 -6.48 -5.67
N GLN A 72 -14.07 -6.22 -6.42
CA GLN A 72 -13.94 -5.84 -7.82
C GLN A 72 -13.80 -4.32 -7.93
N SER A 73 -12.71 -3.89 -8.54
CA SER A 73 -12.47 -2.47 -8.79
C SER A 73 -13.35 -1.93 -9.93
N PRO A 74 -13.65 -0.62 -9.97
CA PRO A 74 -14.50 -0.02 -11.01
C PRO A 74 -14.00 -0.20 -12.45
N ASN A 75 -12.72 -0.55 -12.64
CA ASN A 75 -12.12 -0.85 -13.94
C ASN A 75 -12.15 -2.36 -14.28
N GLY A 76 -12.90 -3.15 -13.51
CA GLY A 76 -13.17 -4.57 -13.77
C GLY A 76 -12.06 -5.52 -13.33
N PHE A 77 -11.09 -5.08 -12.52
CA PHE A 77 -10.10 -5.99 -11.94
C PHE A 77 -10.56 -6.51 -10.58
N ASP A 78 -10.45 -7.82 -10.41
CA ASP A 78 -10.60 -8.47 -9.11
C ASP A 78 -9.32 -8.25 -8.30
N ILE A 79 -9.49 -7.68 -7.11
CA ILE A 79 -8.41 -7.31 -6.20
C ILE A 79 -8.58 -8.12 -4.92
N MET A 80 -7.51 -8.79 -4.50
CA MET A 80 -7.42 -9.41 -3.18
C MET A 80 -6.48 -8.60 -2.28
N GLY A 81 -7.00 -8.11 -1.16
CA GLY A 81 -6.23 -7.49 -0.09
C GLY A 81 -5.98 -8.49 1.05
N ILE A 82 -4.79 -8.44 1.63
CA ILE A 82 -4.39 -9.30 2.75
C ILE A 82 -3.89 -8.41 3.89
N VAL A 83 -4.42 -8.61 5.09
CA VAL A 83 -4.03 -7.90 6.31
C VAL A 83 -3.71 -8.93 7.37
N ILE A 84 -2.62 -8.73 8.10
CA ILE A 84 -2.32 -9.51 9.30
C ILE A 84 -2.84 -8.70 10.49
N TYR A 85 -3.66 -9.31 11.35
CA TYR A 85 -4.00 -8.76 12.65
C TYR A 85 -3.23 -9.49 13.74
N GLN A 86 -2.58 -8.74 14.61
CA GLN A 86 -1.88 -9.27 15.77
C GLN A 86 -2.65 -8.89 17.02
N LEU A 87 -3.06 -9.91 17.79
CA LEU A 87 -3.59 -9.70 19.14
C LEU A 87 -2.41 -9.55 20.09
N ILE A 88 -2.27 -8.37 20.69
CA ILE A 88 -1.23 -8.09 21.67
C ILE A 88 -1.82 -8.34 23.06
N ASN A 89 -1.39 -9.43 23.71
CA ASN A 89 -1.72 -9.68 25.10
C ASN A 89 -0.69 -8.99 26.00
N ASN A 90 -0.90 -7.70 26.24
CA ASN A 90 -0.25 -7.03 27.36
C ASN A 90 -0.98 -7.51 28.61
N ASN A 91 -0.29 -8.00 29.64
CA ASN A 91 -0.82 -8.63 30.88
C ASN A 91 -1.87 -7.80 31.70
N THR A 92 -2.43 -6.75 31.12
CA THR A 92 -3.63 -5.99 31.47
C THR A 92 -4.90 -6.64 30.89
N GLU A 93 -6.07 -6.39 31.47
CA GLU A 93 -7.35 -6.92 30.95
C GLU A 93 -7.72 -6.39 29.53
N ASP A 94 -6.96 -5.43 29.01
CA ASP A 94 -7.19 -4.81 27.71
C ASP A 94 -6.40 -5.54 26.60
N MET A 95 -7.15 -6.18 25.70
CA MET A 95 -6.62 -6.75 24.46
C MET A 95 -6.53 -5.68 23.38
N GLU A 96 -5.36 -5.51 22.77
CA GLU A 96 -5.15 -4.59 21.64
C GLU A 96 -4.98 -5.38 20.34
N LEU A 97 -5.65 -4.94 19.26
CA LEU A 97 -5.56 -5.56 17.94
C LEU A 97 -4.83 -4.62 16.98
N GLU A 98 -3.60 -4.95 16.61
CA GLU A 98 -2.83 -4.20 15.63
C GLU A 98 -3.05 -4.76 14.22
N ALA A 99 -3.35 -3.88 13.25
CA ALA A 99 -3.53 -4.26 11.85
C ALA A 99 -2.28 -3.91 11.02
N ILE A 100 -1.64 -4.93 10.47
CA ILE A 100 -0.45 -4.83 9.64
C ILE A 100 -0.83 -5.13 8.18
N PRO A 101 -1.00 -4.10 7.33
CA PRO A 101 -1.35 -4.31 5.94
C PRO A 101 -0.16 -4.93 5.18
N LEU A 102 -0.37 -6.12 4.60
CA LEU A 102 0.56 -6.67 3.64
C LEU A 102 0.26 -5.99 2.30
N ARG A 103 1.17 -5.14 1.85
CA ARG A 103 1.05 -4.38 0.59
C ARG A 103 0.91 -5.23 -0.69
N ASP A 104 0.81 -6.55 -0.56
CA ASP A 104 0.64 -7.48 -1.67
C ASP A 104 -0.84 -7.48 -2.09
N VAL A 105 -1.22 -6.42 -2.80
CA VAL A 105 -2.50 -6.36 -3.50
C VAL A 105 -2.38 -7.26 -4.72
N ILE A 106 -2.97 -8.45 -4.65
CA ILE A 106 -2.91 -9.42 -5.74
C ILE A 106 -4.00 -9.05 -6.73
N ARG A 107 -3.59 -8.65 -7.93
CA ARG A 107 -4.51 -8.53 -9.07
C ARG A 107 -4.77 -9.93 -9.61
N LEU A 108 -5.99 -10.41 -9.45
CA LEU A 108 -6.40 -11.69 -10.00
C LEU A 108 -6.65 -11.54 -11.50
N ARG A 109 -6.28 -12.56 -12.29
CA ARG A 109 -6.62 -12.61 -13.71
C ARG A 109 -8.05 -13.14 -13.82
N LYS A 110 -8.86 -12.49 -14.67
CA LYS A 110 -10.19 -12.97 -15.02
C LYS A 110 -10.06 -14.36 -15.64
N ALA A 111 -10.88 -15.32 -15.19
CA ALA A 111 -10.97 -16.62 -15.84
C ALA A 111 -11.42 -16.43 -17.29
N ALA A 112 -10.83 -17.20 -18.22
CA ALA A 112 -11.32 -17.26 -19.59
C ALA A 112 -12.78 -17.73 -19.54
N ALA A 113 -13.68 -16.96 -20.14
CA ALA A 113 -15.04 -17.41 -20.34
C ALA A 113 -15.00 -18.59 -21.33
N ASN A 114 -15.43 -19.76 -20.88
CA ASN A 114 -15.75 -20.90 -21.74
C ASN A 114 -17.01 -20.61 -22.54
#